data_AF-A0A831TMS7-F1
#
_entry.id   AF-A0A831TMS7-F1
#
_cell.length_a   1.000
_cell.length_b   1.000
_cell.length_c   1.000
_cell.angle_alpha   90.00
_cell.angle_beta   90.00
_cell.angle_gamma   90.00
#
_symmetry.space_group_name_H-M   'P 1'
#
loop_
_entity.id
_entity.type
_entity.pdbx_description
1 polymer ?
#
loop_
_entity_poly.entity_id
_entity_poly.type
_entity_poly.pdbx_seq_one_letter_code
_entity_poly.pdbx_strand_id
1 'polypeptide(L)'
;MDMDVTSLNKSYPIHLDLTEMHCVIIGGGLIAARRISGLLEAGAKVTVISPHCHLRIDQLSADGSIVNIKRNYEGELDIMNADLVFAATNDETVNRLVAADASKHQIPVNHLGDSTRSTFIVPAVLRRGGLTMSVSTSGASPGLARKIRDELAESYGQEYELYVDFLSELREWVHAKVKNEKSRAIIFHQVLKFDILELSQLDKQRAFRSWLEDMLELDLQTNEWEQKFEECMIDI
;
A
#
# COMPACT_ATOMS: atom_id res chain seq x y z
N MET A 1 -16.99 14.28 31.87
CA MET A 1 -17.15 12.91 31.32
C MET A 1 -15.88 12.67 30.55
N ASP A 2 -14.85 12.21 31.25
CA ASP A 2 -13.51 12.06 30.69
C ASP A 2 -13.54 10.93 29.65
N MET A 3 -13.43 11.31 28.38
CA MET A 3 -13.11 10.37 27.32
C MET A 3 -11.69 9.89 27.56
N ASP A 4 -11.57 8.65 28.02
CA ASP A 4 -10.29 7.99 28.21
C ASP A 4 -9.57 7.86 26.85
N VAL A 5 -8.61 8.77 26.63
CA VAL A 5 -7.88 8.94 25.37
C VAL A 5 -7.00 7.72 25.05
N THR A 6 -6.81 6.81 26.01
CA THR A 6 -6.01 5.58 25.84
C THR A 6 -6.74 4.45 25.10
N SER A 7 -8.04 4.59 24.84
CA SER A 7 -8.84 3.61 24.07
C SER A 7 -8.73 3.75 22.54
N LEU A 8 -7.97 4.73 22.03
CA LEU A 8 -8.19 5.34 20.71
C LEU A 8 -7.43 4.78 19.50
N ASN A 9 -6.58 3.76 19.61
CA ASN A 9 -5.93 3.21 18.41
C ASN A 9 -5.69 1.70 18.46
N LYS A 10 -6.73 0.92 18.13
CA LYS A 10 -6.68 -0.56 18.09
C LYS A 10 -6.16 -1.12 16.76
N SER A 11 -5.87 -0.28 15.77
CA SER A 11 -5.41 -0.74 14.44
C SER A 11 -3.88 -0.85 14.40
N TYR A 12 -3.38 -1.99 13.94
CA TYR A 12 -1.97 -2.18 13.61
C TYR A 12 -1.79 -2.05 12.09
N PRO A 13 -0.94 -1.13 11.59
CA PRO A 13 -0.78 -0.92 10.16
C PRO A 13 0.02 -2.08 9.54
N ILE A 14 -0.56 -2.71 8.51
CA ILE A 14 0.10 -3.74 7.70
C ILE A 14 -0.15 -3.44 6.23
N HIS A 15 0.78 -3.84 5.38
CA HIS A 15 0.58 -3.90 3.93
C HIS A 15 0.35 -5.36 3.56
N LEU A 16 -0.84 -5.65 3.01
CA LEU A 16 -1.22 -6.99 2.54
C LEU A 16 -0.92 -7.09 1.04
N ASP A 17 -0.18 -8.13 0.66
CA ASP A 17 -0.06 -8.53 -0.74
C ASP A 17 -1.34 -9.26 -1.14
N LEU A 18 -2.10 -8.68 -2.08
CA LEU A 18 -3.38 -9.24 -2.52
C LEU A 18 -3.26 -10.04 -3.82
N THR A 19 -2.05 -10.29 -4.29
CA THR A 19 -1.81 -11.08 -5.50
C THR A 19 -2.51 -12.43 -5.38
N GLU A 20 -3.44 -12.70 -6.30
CA GLU A 20 -4.26 -13.92 -6.36
C GLU A 20 -5.23 -14.15 -5.19
N MET A 21 -5.30 -13.25 -4.20
CA MET A 21 -6.25 -13.34 -3.08
C MET A 21 -7.69 -13.11 -3.56
N HIS A 22 -8.63 -13.89 -3.03
CA HIS A 22 -10.04 -13.79 -3.35
C HIS A 22 -10.73 -12.75 -2.45
N CYS A 23 -11.12 -11.62 -3.05
CA CYS A 23 -11.84 -10.54 -2.39
C CYS A 23 -13.31 -10.56 -2.80
N VAL A 24 -14.21 -10.71 -1.83
CA VAL A 24 -15.66 -10.67 -2.06
C VAL A 24 -16.23 -9.33 -1.62
N ILE A 25 -17.01 -8.70 -2.49
CA ILE A 25 -17.72 -7.45 -2.21
C ILE A 25 -19.22 -7.71 -2.28
N ILE A 26 -19.91 -7.48 -1.17
CA ILE A 26 -21.37 -7.55 -1.09
C ILE A 26 -21.93 -6.14 -1.31
N GLY A 27 -22.59 -5.94 -2.45
CA GLY A 27 -23.11 -4.65 -2.89
C GLY A 27 -22.43 -4.12 -4.16
N GLY A 28 -23.24 -3.52 -5.05
CA GLY A 28 -22.82 -3.05 -6.37
C GLY A 28 -22.83 -1.52 -6.54
N GLY A 29 -22.85 -0.75 -5.44
CA GLY A 29 -22.93 0.71 -5.49
C GLY A 29 -21.63 1.42 -5.91
N LEU A 30 -21.67 2.76 -5.93
CA LEU A 30 -20.50 3.59 -6.24
C LEU A 30 -19.33 3.36 -5.25
N ILE A 31 -19.63 3.05 -3.98
CA ILE A 31 -18.62 2.75 -2.97
C ILE A 31 -17.89 1.44 -3.32
N ALA A 32 -18.61 0.38 -3.70
CA ALA A 32 -18.04 -0.87 -4.17
C ALA A 32 -17.15 -0.63 -5.41
N ALA A 33 -17.66 0.11 -6.40
CA ALA A 33 -16.89 0.45 -7.61
C ALA A 33 -15.53 1.12 -7.32
N ARG A 34 -15.48 2.00 -6.30
CA ARG A 34 -14.23 2.65 -5.87
C ARG A 34 -13.25 1.67 -5.21
N ARG A 35 -13.73 0.65 -4.50
CA ARG A 35 -12.87 -0.36 -3.86
C ARG A 35 -12.29 -1.34 -4.87
N ILE A 36 -13.08 -1.74 -5.86
CA ILE A 36 -12.65 -2.70 -6.89
C ILE A 36 -11.38 -2.24 -7.60
N SER A 37 -11.27 -0.96 -7.98
CA SER A 37 -10.07 -0.47 -8.67
C SER A 37 -8.79 -0.67 -7.86
N GLY A 38 -8.80 -0.33 -6.56
CA GLY A 38 -7.63 -0.52 -5.70
C GLY A 38 -7.32 -1.99 -5.39
N LEU A 39 -8.33 -2.87 -5.41
CA LEU A 39 -8.13 -4.32 -5.26
C LEU A 39 -7.52 -4.94 -6.52
N LEU A 40 -8.02 -4.56 -7.70
CA LEU A 40 -7.47 -5.01 -8.99
C LEU A 40 -6.04 -4.52 -9.20
N GLU A 41 -5.75 -3.26 -8.87
CA GLU A 41 -4.38 -2.71 -8.88
C GLU A 41 -3.42 -3.50 -7.96
N ALA A 42 -3.94 -4.13 -6.91
CA ALA A 42 -3.17 -4.96 -5.98
C ALA A 42 -3.13 -6.45 -6.38
N GLY A 43 -3.68 -6.83 -7.55
CA GLY A 43 -3.65 -8.20 -8.05
C GLY A 43 -4.72 -9.14 -7.47
N ALA A 44 -5.74 -8.61 -6.81
CA ALA A 44 -6.80 -9.42 -6.22
C ALA A 44 -7.76 -10.01 -7.26
N LYS A 45 -8.26 -11.22 -6.98
CA LYS A 45 -9.41 -11.81 -7.68
C LYS A 45 -10.68 -11.31 -7.03
N VAL A 46 -11.45 -10.48 -7.74
CA VAL A 46 -12.61 -9.81 -7.15
C VAL A 46 -13.91 -10.47 -7.61
N THR A 47 -14.75 -10.82 -6.63
CA THR A 47 -16.13 -11.25 -6.84
C THR A 47 -17.08 -10.22 -6.25
N VAL A 48 -18.07 -9.76 -7.01
CA VAL A 48 -19.13 -8.86 -6.56
C VAL A 48 -20.45 -9.60 -6.53
N ILE A 49 -21.18 -9.51 -5.42
CA ILE A 49 -22.52 -10.08 -5.26
C ILE A 49 -23.50 -8.94 -5.02
N SER A 50 -24.37 -8.66 -6.00
CA SER A 50 -25.40 -7.63 -5.88
C SER A 50 -26.50 -7.77 -6.91
N PRO A 51 -27.79 -7.51 -6.59
CA PRO A 51 -28.87 -7.55 -7.58
C PRO A 51 -28.72 -6.47 -8.67
N HIS A 52 -28.13 -5.33 -8.31
CA HIS A 52 -27.94 -4.18 -9.19
C HIS A 52 -26.54 -3.62 -9.01
N CYS A 53 -25.85 -3.39 -10.13
CA CYS A 53 -24.48 -2.91 -10.14
C CYS A 53 -24.38 -1.55 -10.84
N HIS A 54 -23.47 -0.72 -10.35
CA HIS A 54 -23.08 0.51 -11.00
C HIS A 54 -22.42 0.19 -12.35
N LEU A 55 -22.60 1.05 -13.35
CA LEU A 55 -22.11 0.84 -14.73
C LEU A 55 -20.64 0.41 -14.80
N ARG A 56 -19.78 1.00 -13.96
CA ARG A 56 -18.35 0.65 -13.90
C ARG A 56 -18.09 -0.81 -13.47
N ILE A 57 -18.93 -1.38 -12.60
CA ILE A 57 -18.84 -2.79 -12.20
C ILE A 57 -19.30 -3.69 -13.35
N ASP A 58 -20.39 -3.31 -14.04
CA ASP A 58 -20.84 -4.05 -15.22
C ASP A 58 -19.78 -4.06 -16.34
N GLN A 59 -19.07 -2.94 -16.54
CA GLN A 59 -17.96 -2.84 -17.50
C GLN A 59 -16.80 -3.78 -17.14
N LEU A 60 -16.34 -3.74 -15.89
CA LEU A 60 -15.27 -4.62 -15.38
C LEU A 60 -15.66 -6.10 -15.40
N SER A 61 -16.97 -6.40 -15.33
CA SER A 61 -17.44 -7.77 -15.48
C SER A 61 -17.43 -8.19 -16.94
N ALA A 62 -17.79 -7.29 -17.86
CA ALA A 62 -17.86 -7.58 -19.29
C ALA A 62 -16.48 -7.77 -19.93
N ASP A 63 -15.45 -7.08 -19.43
CA ASP A 63 -14.06 -7.26 -19.86
C ASP A 63 -13.34 -8.44 -19.17
N GLY A 64 -14.01 -9.10 -18.21
CA GLY A 64 -13.47 -10.26 -17.50
C GLY A 64 -12.56 -9.93 -16.31
N SER A 65 -12.42 -8.66 -15.93
CA SER A 65 -11.59 -8.25 -14.79
C SER A 65 -12.14 -8.72 -13.44
N ILE A 66 -13.47 -8.92 -13.33
CA ILE A 66 -14.13 -9.37 -12.10
C ILE A 66 -15.21 -10.43 -12.37
N VAL A 67 -15.56 -11.19 -11.34
CA VAL A 67 -16.77 -12.03 -11.33
C VAL A 67 -17.92 -11.21 -10.75
N ASN A 68 -19.04 -11.11 -11.46
CA ASN A 68 -20.23 -10.38 -11.00
C ASN A 68 -21.43 -11.33 -10.92
N ILE A 69 -21.92 -11.57 -9.70
CA ILE A 69 -23.05 -12.45 -9.41
C ILE A 69 -24.28 -11.57 -9.14
N LYS A 70 -25.18 -11.50 -10.13
CA LYS A 70 -26.36 -10.62 -10.11
C LYS A 70 -27.52 -11.16 -9.25
N ARG A 71 -27.32 -11.20 -7.93
CA ARG A 71 -28.37 -11.57 -6.94
C ARG A 71 -28.11 -10.92 -5.58
N ASN A 72 -29.07 -11.09 -4.68
CA ASN A 72 -28.90 -10.72 -3.27
C ASN A 72 -27.89 -11.66 -2.58
N TYR A 73 -27.32 -11.16 -1.47
CA TYR A 73 -26.57 -12.00 -0.52
C TYR A 73 -27.50 -13.02 0.11
N GLU A 74 -27.08 -14.29 0.12
CA GLU A 74 -27.90 -15.43 0.59
C GLU A 74 -27.39 -16.02 1.91
N GLY A 75 -26.15 -15.72 2.31
CA GLY A 75 -25.59 -16.12 3.59
C GLY A 75 -24.11 -16.52 3.51
N GLU A 76 -23.60 -17.12 4.58
CA GLU A 76 -22.17 -17.40 4.78
C GLU A 76 -21.46 -18.15 3.63
N LEU A 77 -22.17 -18.99 2.87
CA LEU A 77 -21.60 -19.71 1.72
C LEU A 77 -21.11 -18.76 0.62
N ASP A 78 -21.66 -17.54 0.53
CA ASP A 78 -21.25 -16.52 -0.44
C ASP A 78 -19.86 -15.94 -0.15
N ILE A 79 -19.39 -16.08 1.09
CA ILE A 79 -18.13 -15.48 1.55
C ILE A 79 -17.15 -16.50 2.13
N MET A 80 -17.54 -17.75 2.36
CA MET A 80 -16.72 -18.73 3.11
C MET A 80 -15.32 -19.00 2.51
N ASN A 81 -15.15 -18.78 1.21
CA ASN A 81 -13.87 -18.97 0.50
C ASN A 81 -13.18 -17.62 0.17
N ALA A 82 -13.62 -16.53 0.80
CA ALA A 82 -13.01 -15.23 0.64
C ALA A 82 -11.83 -15.06 1.60
N ASP A 83 -10.75 -14.48 1.11
CA ASP A 83 -9.66 -14.02 1.97
C ASP A 83 -9.96 -12.65 2.59
N LEU A 84 -10.78 -11.84 1.91
CA LEU A 84 -11.22 -10.51 2.35
C LEU A 84 -12.68 -10.27 1.93
N VAL A 85 -13.47 -9.67 2.83
CA VAL A 85 -14.87 -9.33 2.57
C VAL A 85 -15.13 -7.84 2.75
N PHE A 86 -15.92 -7.25 1.84
CA PHE A 86 -16.41 -5.88 1.95
C PHE A 86 -17.93 -5.87 2.01
N ALA A 87 -18.48 -5.39 3.12
CA ALA A 87 -19.91 -5.14 3.27
C ALA A 87 -20.23 -3.71 2.81
N ALA A 88 -20.77 -3.59 1.59
CA ALA A 88 -20.88 -2.34 0.82
C ALA A 88 -22.29 -2.09 0.27
N THR A 89 -23.33 -2.64 0.91
CA THR A 89 -24.73 -2.44 0.48
C THR A 89 -25.35 -1.21 1.13
N ASN A 90 -26.49 -0.75 0.60
CA ASN A 90 -27.32 0.27 1.25
C ASN A 90 -28.25 -0.32 2.33
N ASP A 91 -28.30 -1.64 2.48
CA ASP A 91 -29.09 -2.32 3.50
C ASP A 91 -28.20 -2.68 4.70
N GLU A 92 -28.36 -1.91 5.78
CA GLU A 92 -27.60 -2.13 7.01
C GLU A 92 -27.87 -3.51 7.63
N THR A 93 -29.04 -4.11 7.39
CA THR A 93 -29.32 -5.48 7.86
C THR A 93 -28.42 -6.48 7.16
N VAL A 94 -28.25 -6.33 5.84
CA VAL A 94 -27.34 -7.17 5.05
C VAL A 94 -25.89 -6.94 5.48
N ASN A 95 -25.46 -5.69 5.64
CA ASN A 95 -24.07 -5.41 6.02
C ASN A 95 -23.71 -5.99 7.40
N ARG A 96 -24.63 -5.92 8.38
CA ARG A 96 -24.44 -6.55 9.70
C ARG A 96 -24.38 -8.07 9.60
N LEU A 97 -25.20 -8.69 8.76
CA LEU A 97 -25.19 -10.12 8.56
C LEU A 97 -23.87 -10.57 7.93
N VAL A 98 -23.39 -9.90 6.89
CA VAL A 98 -22.09 -10.16 6.26
C VAL A 98 -20.95 -10.05 7.27
N ALA A 99 -20.95 -9.03 8.13
CA ALA A 99 -19.93 -8.88 9.17
C ALA A 99 -19.98 -9.99 10.23
N ALA A 100 -21.18 -10.44 10.61
CA ALA A 100 -21.36 -11.53 11.56
C ALA A 100 -20.89 -12.87 10.96
N ASP A 101 -21.27 -13.15 9.71
CA ASP A 101 -20.87 -14.36 8.98
C ASP A 101 -19.35 -14.39 8.77
N ALA A 102 -18.75 -13.28 8.34
CA ALA A 102 -17.30 -13.17 8.19
C ALA A 102 -16.57 -13.41 9.52
N SER A 103 -17.07 -12.83 10.62
CA SER A 103 -16.52 -13.03 11.97
C SER A 103 -16.57 -14.49 12.41
N LYS A 104 -17.67 -15.20 12.13
CA LYS A 104 -17.83 -16.63 12.44
C LYS A 104 -16.75 -17.50 11.76
N HIS A 105 -16.32 -17.12 10.56
CA HIS A 105 -15.30 -17.83 9.77
C HIS A 105 -13.91 -17.20 9.88
N GLN A 106 -13.72 -16.21 10.76
CA GLN A 106 -12.46 -15.47 10.93
C GLN A 106 -11.96 -14.79 9.65
N ILE A 107 -12.87 -14.44 8.75
CA ILE A 107 -12.56 -13.75 7.50
C ILE A 107 -12.46 -12.24 7.79
N PRO A 108 -11.35 -11.57 7.40
CA PRO A 108 -11.25 -10.14 7.54
C PRO A 108 -12.36 -9.41 6.77
N VAL A 109 -13.07 -8.51 7.46
CA VAL A 109 -14.23 -7.80 6.91
C VAL A 109 -14.11 -6.29 7.10
N ASN A 110 -14.45 -5.55 6.04
CA ASN A 110 -14.62 -4.11 6.06
C ASN A 110 -16.09 -3.74 5.87
N HIS A 111 -16.69 -3.18 6.93
CA HIS A 111 -18.05 -2.68 6.94
C HIS A 111 -18.04 -1.17 6.68
N LEU A 112 -18.49 -0.76 5.50
CA LEU A 112 -18.28 0.60 4.99
C LEU A 112 -19.11 1.69 5.70
N GLY A 113 -20.13 1.30 6.48
CA GLY A 113 -20.95 2.22 7.28
C GLY A 113 -20.69 2.20 8.80
N ASP A 114 -19.94 1.23 9.32
CA ASP A 114 -19.77 0.99 10.76
C ASP A 114 -18.40 0.38 11.02
N SER A 115 -17.44 1.22 11.43
CA SER A 115 -16.07 0.78 11.70
C SER A 115 -15.98 -0.16 12.90
N THR A 116 -16.96 -0.17 13.81
CA THR A 116 -16.96 -1.05 14.99
C THR A 116 -17.18 -2.52 14.63
N ARG A 117 -17.70 -2.78 13.42
CA ARG A 117 -17.93 -4.12 12.85
C ARG A 117 -16.88 -4.52 11.82
N SER A 118 -15.87 -3.68 11.62
CA SER A 118 -14.77 -3.96 10.70
C SER A 118 -13.59 -4.54 11.46
N THR A 119 -12.95 -5.57 10.90
CA THR A 119 -11.68 -6.08 11.42
C THR A 119 -10.48 -5.41 10.75
N PHE A 120 -10.69 -4.70 9.64
CA PHE A 120 -9.69 -3.83 9.02
C PHE A 120 -10.30 -2.55 8.46
N ILE A 121 -9.46 -1.54 8.30
CA ILE A 121 -9.82 -0.23 7.73
C ILE A 121 -9.05 -0.05 6.42
N VAL A 122 -9.72 0.47 5.39
CA VAL A 122 -9.03 0.92 4.18
C VAL A 122 -8.70 2.42 4.32
N PRO A 123 -7.43 2.79 4.50
CA PRO A 123 -7.01 4.18 4.73
C PRO A 123 -7.11 5.04 3.47
N ALA A 124 -6.85 6.34 3.62
CA ALA A 124 -6.54 7.20 2.47
C ALA A 124 -5.14 6.83 1.97
N VAL A 125 -4.99 6.46 0.70
CA VAL A 125 -3.73 5.98 0.12
C VAL A 125 -3.22 6.92 -0.96
N LEU A 126 -1.92 7.15 -0.95
CA LEU A 126 -1.15 7.84 -1.98
C LEU A 126 -0.13 6.84 -2.55
N ARG A 127 -0.09 6.70 -3.88
CA ARG A 127 0.87 5.83 -4.59
C ARG A 127 1.71 6.62 -5.58
N ARG A 128 3.00 6.27 -5.68
CA ARG A 128 3.99 6.75 -6.65
C ARG A 128 4.90 5.57 -7.01
N GLY A 129 4.58 4.82 -8.07
CA GLY A 129 5.22 3.52 -8.32
C GLY A 129 5.29 2.65 -7.07
N GLY A 130 6.51 2.26 -6.67
CA GLY A 130 6.78 1.48 -5.46
C GLY A 130 6.55 2.20 -4.12
N LEU A 131 6.47 3.54 -4.09
CA LEU A 131 6.16 4.28 -2.86
C LEU A 131 4.66 4.24 -2.57
N THR A 132 4.29 3.72 -1.41
CA THR A 132 2.93 3.75 -0.89
C THR A 132 2.90 4.42 0.47
N MET A 133 2.11 5.47 0.61
CA MET A 133 1.80 6.13 1.88
C MET A 133 0.32 5.97 2.19
N SER A 134 0.00 5.68 3.45
CA SER A 134 -1.37 5.59 3.91
C SER A 134 -1.62 6.43 5.14
N VAL A 135 -2.79 7.09 5.18
CA VAL A 135 -3.23 7.92 6.30
C VAL A 135 -4.53 7.37 6.84
N SER A 136 -4.54 7.07 8.12
CA SER A 136 -5.73 6.65 8.86
C SER A 136 -5.92 7.54 10.08
N THR A 137 -7.19 7.86 10.36
CA THR A 137 -7.62 8.50 11.62
C THR A 137 -8.39 7.50 12.49
N SER A 138 -8.22 6.20 12.25
CA SER A 138 -8.89 5.10 12.94
C SER A 138 -10.41 5.24 12.96
N GLY A 139 -10.96 5.80 11.87
CA GLY A 139 -12.38 6.06 11.68
C GLY A 139 -12.87 7.42 12.19
N ALA A 140 -12.05 8.19 12.92
CA ALA A 140 -12.48 9.45 13.53
C ALA A 140 -12.81 10.54 12.51
N SER A 141 -12.04 10.65 11.42
CA SER A 141 -12.28 11.65 10.38
C SER A 141 -11.71 11.22 9.02
N PRO A 142 -12.54 10.65 8.13
CA PRO A 142 -12.14 10.35 6.75
C PRO A 142 -11.75 11.61 5.96
N GLY A 143 -12.37 12.75 6.27
CA GLY A 143 -12.05 14.03 5.64
C GLY A 143 -10.64 14.52 5.98
N LEU A 144 -10.23 14.43 7.26
CA LEU A 144 -8.88 14.79 7.67
C LEU A 144 -7.83 13.82 7.09
N ALA A 145 -8.10 12.51 7.10
CA ALA A 145 -7.21 11.52 6.49
C ALA A 145 -6.97 11.83 5.00
N ARG A 146 -8.01 12.24 4.29
CA ARG A 146 -7.91 12.69 2.89
C ARG A 146 -7.07 13.95 2.75
N LYS A 147 -7.33 14.96 3.59
CA LYS A 147 -6.59 16.23 3.57
C LYS A 147 -5.09 16.01 3.76
N ILE A 148 -4.69 15.23 4.77
CA ILE A 148 -3.27 14.93 5.04
C ILE A 148 -2.66 14.13 3.88
N ARG A 149 -3.38 13.16 3.32
CA ARG A 149 -2.92 12.45 2.11
C ARG A 149 -2.68 13.42 0.94
N ASP A 150 -3.54 14.42 0.76
CA ASP A 150 -3.40 15.42 -0.30
C ASP A 150 -2.22 16.37 -0.02
N GLU A 151 -2.01 16.77 1.23
CA GLU A 151 -0.81 17.52 1.67
C GLU A 151 0.48 16.70 1.41
N LEU A 152 0.47 15.38 1.67
CA LEU A 152 1.59 14.51 1.31
C LEU A 152 1.79 14.43 -0.21
N ALA A 153 0.72 14.54 -1.01
CA ALA A 153 0.84 14.50 -2.46
C ALA A 153 1.54 15.74 -3.04
N GLU A 154 1.54 16.86 -2.31
CA GLU A 154 2.27 18.10 -2.65
C GLU A 154 3.78 17.95 -2.38
N SER A 155 4.15 17.27 -1.30
CA SER A 155 5.56 17.07 -0.93
C SER A 155 6.22 15.87 -1.63
N TYR A 156 5.44 14.85 -1.99
CA TYR A 156 5.91 13.61 -2.60
C TYR A 156 5.29 13.45 -4.00
N GLY A 157 5.90 14.11 -4.98
CA GLY A 157 5.45 14.14 -6.36
C GLY A 157 5.69 12.83 -7.13
N GLN A 158 5.48 12.85 -8.44
CA GLN A 158 5.65 11.67 -9.32
C GLN A 158 7.10 11.22 -9.44
N GLU A 159 8.06 12.11 -9.24
CA GLU A 159 9.49 11.84 -9.23
C GLU A 159 9.90 10.75 -8.22
N TYR A 160 9.11 10.52 -7.17
CA TYR A 160 9.36 9.48 -6.18
C TYR A 160 9.16 8.06 -6.71
N GLU A 161 8.42 7.88 -7.80
CA GLU A 161 8.30 6.59 -8.49
C GLU A 161 9.67 6.13 -8.98
N LEU A 162 10.32 6.97 -9.80
CA LEU A 162 11.65 6.71 -10.32
C LEU A 162 12.70 6.60 -9.21
N TYR A 163 12.57 7.41 -8.15
CA TYR A 163 13.50 7.35 -7.02
C TYR A 163 13.42 6.03 -6.26
N VAL A 164 12.21 5.49 -6.03
CA VAL A 164 12.08 4.19 -5.35
C VAL A 164 12.56 3.03 -6.23
N ASP A 165 12.24 3.04 -7.53
CA ASP A 165 12.73 2.01 -8.46
C ASP A 165 14.25 1.95 -8.46
N PHE A 166 14.86 3.13 -8.53
CA PHE A 166 16.28 3.32 -8.40
C PHE A 166 16.88 2.78 -7.09
N LEU A 167 16.27 3.08 -5.94
CA LEU A 167 16.76 2.57 -4.65
C LEU A 167 16.66 1.04 -4.58
N SER A 168 15.67 0.45 -5.26
CA SER A 168 15.55 -1.00 -5.40
C SER A 168 16.69 -1.59 -6.24
N GLU A 169 17.00 -1.02 -7.41
CA GLU A 169 18.13 -1.45 -8.24
C GLU A 169 19.47 -1.34 -7.50
N LEU A 170 19.69 -0.22 -6.80
CA LEU A 170 20.88 -0.03 -5.98
C LEU A 170 20.98 -1.09 -4.89
N ARG A 171 19.87 -1.41 -4.22
CA ARG A 171 19.83 -2.43 -3.17
C ARG A 171 20.29 -3.78 -3.70
N GLU A 172 19.78 -4.21 -4.86
CA GLU A 172 20.20 -5.44 -5.51
C GLU A 172 21.70 -5.46 -5.82
N TRP A 173 22.21 -4.36 -6.40
CA TRP A 173 23.63 -4.22 -6.72
C TRP A 173 24.52 -4.27 -5.47
N VAL A 174 24.17 -3.54 -4.41
CA VAL A 174 24.92 -3.49 -3.14
C VAL A 174 24.93 -4.87 -2.49
N HIS A 175 23.80 -5.58 -2.48
CA HIS A 175 23.76 -6.95 -1.97
C HIS A 175 24.63 -7.92 -2.80
N ALA A 176 24.71 -7.72 -4.12
CA ALA A 176 25.53 -8.56 -5.00
C ALA A 176 27.03 -8.30 -4.89
N LYS A 177 27.45 -7.05 -4.61
CA LYS A 177 28.87 -6.64 -4.63
C LYS A 177 29.49 -6.43 -3.26
N VAL A 178 28.72 -6.06 -2.25
CA VAL A 178 29.23 -5.69 -0.92
C VAL A 178 28.87 -6.78 0.10
N LYS A 179 29.87 -7.60 0.45
CA LYS A 179 29.70 -8.73 1.39
C LYS A 179 29.53 -8.28 2.84
N ASN A 180 30.24 -7.23 3.26
CA ASN A 180 30.21 -6.73 4.63
C ASN A 180 28.88 -6.00 4.93
N GLU A 181 28.19 -6.45 5.98
CA GLU A 181 26.88 -5.90 6.36
C GLU A 181 26.93 -4.45 6.87
N LYS A 182 27.96 -4.10 7.62
CA LYS A 182 28.13 -2.73 8.14
C LYS A 182 28.27 -1.74 6.98
N SER A 183 29.04 -2.11 5.97
CA SER A 183 29.25 -1.30 4.76
C SER A 183 27.99 -1.11 3.97
N ARG A 184 27.16 -2.16 3.82
CA ARG A 184 25.85 -2.03 3.18
C ARG A 184 24.97 -1.03 3.91
N ALA A 185 24.90 -1.12 5.24
CA ALA A 185 24.10 -0.20 6.05
C ALA A 185 24.56 1.25 5.87
N ILE A 186 25.88 1.49 5.81
CA ILE A 186 26.40 2.83 5.59
C ILE A 186 26.09 3.35 4.19
N ILE A 187 26.26 2.54 3.14
CA ILE A 187 25.91 2.91 1.76
C ILE A 187 24.43 3.30 1.67
N PHE A 188 23.54 2.48 2.23
CA PHE A 188 22.10 2.76 2.26
C PHE A 188 21.73 4.00 3.06
N HIS A 189 22.50 4.35 4.10
CA HIS A 189 22.29 5.60 4.82
C HIS A 189 22.76 6.82 4.02
N GLN A 190 23.92 6.73 3.35
CA GLN A 190 24.48 7.86 2.61
C GLN A 190 23.69 8.16 1.33
N VAL A 191 23.18 7.15 0.62
CA VAL A 191 22.40 7.39 -0.61
C VAL A 191 21.16 8.24 -0.36
N LEU A 192 20.51 8.11 0.81
CA LEU A 192 19.32 8.88 1.16
C LEU A 192 19.60 10.37 1.42
N LYS A 193 20.87 10.74 1.65
CA LYS A 193 21.28 12.14 1.79
C LYS A 193 21.53 12.82 0.46
N PHE A 194 21.59 12.04 -0.63
CA PHE A 194 21.77 12.60 -1.95
C PHE A 194 20.43 13.15 -2.42
N ASP A 195 20.38 14.45 -2.69
CA ASP A 195 19.19 15.06 -3.26
C ASP A 195 19.08 14.71 -4.75
N ILE A 196 18.66 13.47 -5.02
CA ILE A 196 18.41 12.99 -6.38
C ILE A 196 17.26 13.77 -7.00
N LEU A 197 16.35 14.32 -6.21
CA LEU A 197 15.11 14.90 -6.71
C LEU A 197 15.35 16.22 -7.46
N GLU A 198 16.40 16.99 -7.10
CA GLU A 198 16.80 18.24 -7.78
C GLU A 198 17.43 18.06 -9.18
N LEU A 199 17.78 16.83 -9.59
CA LEU A 199 18.40 16.58 -10.91
C LEU A 199 17.35 16.44 -12.03
N SER A 200 17.70 16.74 -13.29
CA SER A 200 16.82 16.49 -14.44
C SER A 200 16.70 14.99 -14.75
N GLN A 201 15.63 14.51 -15.42
CA GLN A 201 15.42 13.06 -15.70
C GLN A 201 16.59 12.38 -16.43
N LEU A 202 17.23 13.06 -17.38
CA LEU A 202 18.39 12.55 -18.13
C LEU A 202 19.71 12.67 -17.35
N ASP A 203 19.78 13.65 -16.43
CA ASP A 203 20.93 13.84 -15.56
C ASP A 203 20.90 12.89 -14.35
N LYS A 204 19.72 12.46 -13.88
CA LYS A 204 19.55 11.59 -12.70
C LYS A 204 20.27 10.24 -12.80
N GLN A 205 20.06 9.48 -13.88
CA GLN A 205 20.71 8.17 -14.04
C GLN A 205 22.22 8.28 -14.31
N ARG A 206 22.64 9.31 -15.06
CA ARG A 206 24.05 9.51 -15.41
C ARG A 206 24.85 10.14 -14.28
N ALA A 207 24.32 11.17 -13.62
CA ALA A 207 24.93 11.81 -12.46
C ALA A 207 24.95 10.87 -11.25
N PHE A 208 23.96 9.99 -11.09
CA PHE A 208 24.07 8.96 -10.06
C PHE A 208 25.03 7.84 -10.41
N ARG A 209 25.06 7.34 -11.65
CA ARG A 209 26.12 6.38 -12.04
C ARG A 209 27.51 6.99 -11.87
N SER A 210 27.70 8.25 -12.27
CA SER A 210 28.92 9.02 -12.03
C SER A 210 29.17 9.14 -10.53
N TRP A 211 28.20 9.59 -9.73
CA TRP A 211 28.37 9.67 -8.27
C TRP A 211 28.66 8.31 -7.64
N LEU A 212 28.10 7.22 -8.15
CA LEU A 212 28.41 5.87 -7.67
C LEU A 212 29.85 5.51 -8.03
N GLU A 213 30.27 5.77 -9.28
CA GLU A 213 31.64 5.57 -9.77
C GLU A 213 32.64 6.48 -9.03
N ASP A 214 32.25 7.70 -8.66
CA ASP A 214 33.05 8.74 -7.98
C ASP A 214 33.12 8.49 -6.47
N MET A 215 31.99 8.18 -5.81
CA MET A 215 31.94 7.76 -4.40
C MET A 215 32.63 6.40 -4.21
N LEU A 216 32.59 5.55 -5.25
CA LEU A 216 33.30 4.27 -5.31
C LEU A 216 34.56 4.37 -6.18
N GLU A 217 35.29 5.50 -6.21
CA GLU A 217 36.72 5.58 -6.59
C GLU A 217 37.61 4.78 -5.60
N LEU A 218 37.19 3.56 -5.35
CA LEU A 218 37.59 2.65 -4.31
C LEU A 218 37.41 1.28 -4.91
N ASP A 219 38.54 0.71 -5.30
CA ASP A 219 38.61 -0.64 -5.85
C ASP A 219 37.93 -1.61 -4.87
N LEU A 220 36.73 -2.08 -5.26
CA LEU A 220 35.97 -3.07 -4.48
C LEU A 220 36.75 -4.39 -4.31
N GLN A 221 37.87 -4.56 -5.01
CA GLN A 221 38.76 -5.71 -4.84
C GLN A 221 39.80 -5.54 -3.73
N THR A 222 40.14 -4.31 -3.29
CA THR A 222 41.26 -4.08 -2.35
C THR A 222 40.85 -3.92 -0.89
N ASN A 223 39.56 -3.77 -0.57
CA ASN A 223 39.06 -3.40 0.77
C ASN A 223 39.62 -2.07 1.33
N GLU A 224 40.30 -1.24 0.52
CA GLU A 224 40.83 0.07 0.94
C GLU A 224 39.73 1.07 1.32
N TRP A 225 38.48 0.78 0.93
CA TRP A 225 37.33 1.58 1.31
C TRP A 225 37.05 1.53 2.83
N GLU A 226 37.45 0.48 3.55
CA GLU A 226 37.28 0.38 5.02
C GLU A 226 38.12 1.44 5.76
N GLN A 227 39.35 1.72 5.30
CA GLN A 227 40.23 2.72 5.92
C GLN A 227 39.81 4.16 5.58
N LYS A 228 39.45 4.45 4.32
CA LYS A 228 38.91 5.77 3.96
C LYS A 228 37.56 6.04 4.64
N PHE A 229 36.75 5.00 4.88
CA PHE A 229 35.50 5.15 5.65
C PHE A 229 35.75 5.50 7.12
N GLU A 230 36.75 4.89 7.76
CA GLU A 230 37.11 5.21 9.15
C GLU A 230 37.64 6.64 9.29
N GLU A 231 38.38 7.16 8.30
CA GLU A 231 38.85 8.55 8.29
C GLU A 231 37.70 9.58 8.16
N CYS A 232 36.64 9.26 7.40
CA CYS A 232 35.45 10.11 7.28
C CYS A 232 34.48 10.03 8.49
N MET A 233 34.70 9.09 9.42
CA MET A 233 33.86 8.89 10.61
C MET A 233 34.33 9.68 11.84
N ILE A 234 35.45 10.41 11.75
CA ILE A 234 35.98 11.21 12.88
C ILE A 234 35.27 12.57 13.02
N ASP A 235 34.50 13.02 12.01
CA ASP A 235 33.82 14.32 12.00
C ASP A 235 32.26 14.24 12.00
N ILE A 236 31.67 13.19 12.58
CA ILE A 236 30.21 13.14 12.90
C ILE A 236 29.99 12.78 14.38
#